data_AF-A0A8T4H1Y9-F1
#
_entry.id   AF-A0A8T4H1Y9-F1
#
_cell.length_a   1.000
_cell.length_b   1.000
_cell.length_c   1.000
_cell.angle_alpha   90.00
_cell.angle_beta   90.00
_cell.angle_gamma   90.00
#
_symmetry.space_group_name_H-M   'P 1'
#
loop_
_entity.id
_entity.type
_entity.pdbx_description
1 polymer ?
#
loop_
_entity_poly.entity_id
_entity_poly.type
_entity_poly.pdbx_seq_one_letter_code
_entity_poly.pdbx_strand_id
1 'polypeptide(L)' 'MVGREGSHVRLRWDPPDQHDSAVRLVSVPVGHEVGGDTLRNIADQCGADDFDAFCTWIERNR' A
#
# COMPACT_ATOMS: atom_id res chain seq x y z
N MET A 1 -25.81 8.71 -6.14
CA MET A 1 -24.72 9.57 -5.61
C MET A 1 -23.85 8.68 -4.73
N VAL A 2 -22.76 8.13 -5.26
CA VAL A 2 -21.85 7.30 -4.43
C VAL A 2 -20.82 8.24 -3.81
N GLY A 3 -20.99 8.54 -2.53
CA GLY A 3 -20.01 9.28 -1.75
C GLY A 3 -18.80 8.37 -1.52
N ARG A 4 -17.66 8.72 -2.09
CA ARG A 4 -16.37 8.14 -1.70
C ARG A 4 -15.41 9.30 -1.45
N GLU A 5 -15.61 10.00 -0.35
CA GLU A 5 -14.52 10.76 0.27
C GLU A 5 -13.60 9.75 0.97
N GLY A 6 -12.92 8.91 0.17
CA GLY A 6 -11.87 8.04 0.67
C GLY A 6 -10.64 8.90 0.89
N SER A 7 -10.29 9.15 2.15
CA SER A 7 -9.03 9.81 2.50
C SER A 7 -7.88 8.90 2.06
N HIS A 8 -7.32 9.13 0.88
CA HIS A 8 -6.10 8.42 0.47
C HIS A 8 -4.92 8.96 1.28
N VAL A 9 -4.20 8.10 1.98
CA VAL A 9 -2.84 8.42 2.45
C VAL A 9 -1.86 8.09 1.35
N ARG A 10 -0.88 8.97 1.16
CA ARG A 10 0.22 8.74 0.25
C ARG A 10 1.45 8.39 1.09
N LEU A 11 1.84 7.13 1.07
CA LEU A 11 2.97 6.60 1.81
C LEU A 11 4.13 6.34 0.84
N ARG A 12 5.36 6.55 1.29
CA ARG A 12 6.56 6.27 0.50
C ARG A 12 7.06 4.87 0.84
N TRP A 13 6.72 3.90 0.00
CA TRP A 13 7.22 2.53 0.11
C TRP A 13 8.73 2.52 -0.11
N ASP A 14 9.45 2.23 0.96
CA ASP A 14 10.89 2.03 0.97
C ASP A 14 11.12 0.51 1.10
N PRO A 15 11.37 -0.18 -0.03
CA PRO A 15 11.60 -1.63 0.00
C PRO A 15 12.87 -1.95 0.79
N PRO A 16 12.91 -3.10 1.50
CA PRO A 16 14.12 -3.57 2.16
C PRO A 16 15.28 -3.70 1.16
N ASP A 17 16.52 -3.59 1.63
CA ASP A 17 17.75 -3.76 0.84
C ASP A 17 17.85 -5.11 0.08
N GLN A 18 17.09 -6.11 0.52
CA GLN A 18 16.98 -7.42 -0.12
C GLN A 18 16.04 -7.44 -1.34
N HIS A 19 15.26 -6.38 -1.57
CA HIS A 19 14.39 -6.23 -2.73
C HIS A 19 14.99 -5.26 -3.75
N ASP A 20 15.11 -5.71 -5.00
CA ASP A 20 15.59 -4.90 -6.15
C ASP A 20 14.54 -3.87 -6.64
N SER A 21 13.59 -3.50 -5.78
CA SER A 21 12.54 -2.54 -6.13
C SER A 21 12.99 -1.12 -5.81
N ALA A 22 12.73 -0.18 -6.72
CA ALA A 22 12.90 1.23 -6.41
C ALA A 22 11.85 1.70 -5.38
N VAL A 23 12.20 2.74 -4.60
CA VAL A 23 11.27 3.45 -3.72
C VAL A 23 10.11 4.02 -4.54
N ARG A 24 8.87 3.74 -4.13
CA ARG A 24 7.66 4.21 -4.83
C ARG A 24 6.68 4.91 -3.90
N LEU A 25 5.95 5.87 -4.44
CA LEU A 25 4.85 6.55 -3.73
C LEU A 25 3.57 5.73 -3.92
N VAL A 26 3.04 5.24 -2.81
CA VAL A 26 1.87 4.37 -2.74
C VAL A 26 0.70 5.18 -2.21
N SER A 27 -0.44 5.13 -2.90
CA SER A 27 -1.70 5.68 -2.38
C SER A 27 -2.54 4.56 -1.79
N VAL A 28 -2.75 4.58 -0.48
CA VAL A 28 -3.56 3.61 0.26
C VAL A 28 -4.83 4.30 0.75
N PRO A 29 -6.02 3.76 0.48
CA PRO A 29 -7.25 4.34 1.01
C PRO A 29 -7.31 4.12 2.52
N VAL A 30 -7.38 5.19 3.32
CA VAL A 30 -7.68 5.12 4.76
C VAL A 30 -9.08 5.67 4.97
N GLY A 31 -10.00 4.86 5.46
CA GLY A 31 -11.36 5.33 5.73
C GLY A 31 -12.43 4.26 5.64
N HIS A 32 -12.12 3.11 5.04
CA HIS A 32 -12.96 1.92 5.10
C HIS A 32 -12.11 0.69 5.35
N GLU A 33 -12.73 -0.40 5.79
CA GLU A 33 -12.12 -1.73 5.83
C GLU A 33 -11.51 -2.02 4.46
N VAL A 34 -10.20 -1.86 4.34
CA VAL A 34 -9.48 -2.13 3.09
C VAL A 34 -9.38 -3.64 3.00
N GLY A 35 -10.25 -4.25 2.20
CA GLY A 35 -10.19 -5.69 1.96
C GLY A 35 -8.80 -6.09 1.46
N GLY A 36 -8.32 -7.27 1.86
CA GLY A 36 -7.00 -7.78 1.49
C GLY A 36 -6.73 -7.75 -0.01
N ASP A 37 -7.75 -7.95 -0.85
CA ASP A 37 -7.68 -7.80 -2.31
C ASP A 37 -7.30 -6.40 -2.77
N THR A 38 -7.78 -5.35 -2.10
CA THR A 38 -7.44 -3.96 -2.45
C THR A 38 -5.98 -3.67 -2.12
N LEU A 39 -5.51 -4.09 -0.94
CA LEU A 39 -4.09 -3.97 -0.59
C LEU A 39 -3.22 -4.76 -1.55
N ARG A 40 -3.66 -5.96 -1.95
CA ARG A 40 -2.92 -6.82 -2.89
C ARG A 40 -2.84 -6.20 -4.28
N ASN A 41 -3.92 -5.58 -4.76
CA ASN A 41 -3.92 -4.85 -6.02
C ASN A 41 -2.97 -3.64 -5.97
N ILE A 42 -2.95 -2.91 -4.86
CA ILE A 42 -2.02 -1.79 -4.66
C ILE A 42 -0.56 -2.29 -4.61
N ALA A 43 -0.29 -3.40 -3.91
CA ALA A 43 1.03 -4.01 -3.84
C ALA A 43 1.53 -4.41 -5.24
N ASP A 44 0.69 -5.09 -6.02
CA ASP A 44 0.97 -5.48 -7.41
C ASP A 44 1.26 -4.24 -8.30
N GLN A 45 0.41 -3.22 -8.23
CA GLN A 45 0.58 -1.96 -8.96
C GLN A 45 1.87 -1.22 -8.55
N CYS A 46 2.30 -1.37 -7.30
CA CYS A 46 3.54 -0.79 -6.79
C CYS A 46 4.77 -1.68 -7.05
N GLY A 47 4.59 -2.88 -7.60
CA GLY A 47 5.66 -3.85 -7.75
C GLY A 47 6.25 -4.30 -6.41
N ALA A 48 5.45 -4.28 -5.34
CA ALA A 48 5.82 -4.95 -4.10
C ALA A 48 5.68 -6.45 -4.33
N ASP A 49 6.82 -7.08 -4.66
CA ASP A 49 6.92 -8.53 -4.88
C ASP A 49 6.49 -9.31 -3.63
N ASP A 50 6.70 -8.71 -2.46
CA ASP A 50 6.39 -9.29 -1.17
C ASP A 50 5.21 -8.58 -0.49
N PHE A 51 4.04 -9.21 -0.58
CA PHE A 51 2.81 -8.69 0.02
C PHE A 51 2.87 -8.65 1.55
N ASP A 52 3.58 -9.59 2.17
CA ASP A 52 3.70 -9.65 3.64
C ASP A 52 4.57 -8.49 4.17
N ALA A 53 5.71 -8.23 3.51
CA ALA A 53 6.53 -7.07 3.81
C ALA A 53 5.75 -5.76 3.58
N PHE A 54 4.92 -5.70 2.53
CA PHE A 54 4.04 -4.58 2.26
C PHE A 54 3.01 -4.34 3.38
N CYS A 55 2.34 -5.40 3.84
CA CYS A 55 1.37 -5.30 4.94
C CYS A 55 2.06 -4.85 6.24
N THR A 56 3.17 -5.48 6.60
CA THR A 56 3.97 -5.13 7.79
C THR A 56 4.43 -3.68 7.76
N TRP A 57 4.88 -3.18 6.61
CA TRP A 57 5.25 -1.77 6.46
C TRP A 57 4.07 -0.82 6.58
N ILE A 58 2.92 -1.12 5.97
CA ILE A 58 1.72 -0.30 6.13
C ILE A 58 1.35 -0.23 7.61
N GLU A 59 1.34 -1.36 8.32
CA GLU A 59 1.05 -1.39 9.75
C GLU A 59 2.05 -0.57 10.58
N ARG A 60 3.33 -0.54 10.17
CA ARG A 60 4.37 0.28 10.81
C ARG A 60 4.31 1.77 10.46
N ASN A 61 3.72 2.14 9.32
CA ASN A 61 3.66 3.52 8.81
C ASN A 61 2.24 4.12 8.82
N ARG A 62 1.27 3.40 9.40
CA ARG A 62 -0.11 3.84 9.58
C ARG A 62 -0.24 5.02 10.55
#